data_AF-A0A970TFS3-F1
#
_entry.id   AF-A0A970TFS3-F1
#
_cell.length_a   1.000
_cell.length_b   1.000
_cell.length_c   1.000
_cell.angle_alpha   90.00
_cell.angle_beta   90.00
_cell.angle_gamma   90.00
#
_symmetry.space_group_name_H-M   'P 1'
#
loop_
_entity.id
_entity.type
_entity.pdbx_description
1 polymer ?
#
loop_
_entity_poly.entity_id
_entity_poly.type
_entity_poly.pdbx_seq_one_letter_code
_entity_poly.pdbx_strand_id
1 'polypeptide(L)'
;MNCEFRKLSLTDDRDIYDMLQEIPEEENGFTNRLNGKTYDEFKAWLIRSDNISNGIGLEDWMVPQTTYWLYVDGLPVGMGKLRHYLNDKLLIEGGSVGYAIRP
;
A
#
# COMPACT_ATOMS: atom_id res chain seq x y z
N MET A 1 7.97 -13.23 -18.94
CA MET A 1 7.76 -12.27 -17.85
C MET A 1 6.27 -12.08 -17.70
N ASN A 2 5.70 -12.66 -16.65
CA ASN A 2 4.31 -12.50 -16.26
C ASN A 2 4.23 -11.47 -15.15
N CYS A 3 3.41 -10.43 -15.33
CA CYS A 3 3.22 -9.37 -14.35
C CYS A 3 1.75 -9.29 -13.95
N GLU A 4 1.47 -9.18 -12.66
CA GLU A 4 0.12 -9.03 -12.15
C GLU A 4 0.05 -8.08 -10.95
N PHE A 5 -1.09 -7.42 -10.79
CA PHE A 5 -1.41 -6.68 -9.58
C PHE A 5 -2.38 -7.50 -8.73
N ARG A 6 -2.01 -7.72 -7.47
CA ARG A 6 -2.89 -8.33 -6.47
C ARG A 6 -3.37 -7.25 -5.51
N LYS A 7 -4.67 -7.18 -5.23
CA LYS A 7 -5.18 -6.33 -4.14
C LYS A 7 -4.67 -6.89 -2.81
N LEU A 8 -4.35 -6.01 -1.87
CA LEU A 8 -4.05 -6.37 -0.48
C LEU A 8 -5.13 -7.32 0.06
N SER A 9 -4.68 -8.38 0.73
CA SER A 9 -5.53 -9.37 1.41
C SER A 9 -5.19 -9.44 2.89
N LEU A 10 -6.19 -9.75 3.72
CA LEU A 10 -5.96 -10.03 5.15
C LEU A 10 -5.10 -11.30 5.37
N THR A 11 -5.01 -12.15 4.34
CA THR A 11 -4.16 -13.34 4.32
C THR A 11 -2.74 -13.08 3.83
N ASP A 12 -2.37 -11.83 3.49
CA ASP A 12 -1.00 -11.50 3.12
C ASP A 12 -0.04 -11.83 4.26
N ASP A 13 1.11 -12.40 3.92
CA ASP A 13 2.00 -13.06 4.88
C ASP A 13 3.46 -12.61 4.66
N ARG A 14 4.42 -13.50 4.94
CA ARG A 14 5.86 -13.21 4.99
C ARG A 14 6.43 -12.66 3.69
N ASP A 15 5.98 -13.14 2.53
CA ASP A 15 6.48 -12.68 1.24
C ASP A 15 6.27 -11.17 1.02
N ILE A 16 5.08 -10.68 1.34
CA ILE A 16 4.76 -9.25 1.30
C ILE A 16 5.47 -8.50 2.42
N TYR A 17 5.47 -9.04 3.64
CA TYR A 17 6.13 -8.40 4.78
C TYR A 17 7.63 -8.16 4.50
N ASP A 18 8.33 -9.18 4.00
CA ASP A 18 9.75 -9.13 3.70
C ASP A 18 10.03 -8.11 2.58
N MET A 19 9.21 -8.10 1.51
CA MET A 19 9.29 -7.05 0.47
C MET A 19 9.16 -5.64 1.07
N LEU A 20 8.22 -5.42 1.99
CA LEU A 20 8.02 -4.13 2.63
C LEU A 20 9.17 -3.71 3.57
N GLN A 21 9.97 -4.67 4.08
CA GLN A 21 11.18 -4.35 4.84
C GLN A 21 12.34 -3.93 3.94
N GLU A 22 12.32 -4.31 2.67
CA GLU A 22 13.35 -3.96 1.70
C GLU A 22 13.05 -2.66 0.96
N ILE A 23 11.77 -2.34 0.74
CA ILE A 23 11.36 -1.04 0.20
C ILE A 23 11.65 0.05 1.26
N PRO A 24 12.43 1.09 0.94
CA PRO A 24 12.73 2.19 1.87
C PRO A 24 11.47 2.87 2.42
N GLU A 25 11.59 3.48 3.61
CA GLU A 25 10.47 4.23 4.22
C GLU A 25 9.95 5.35 3.31
N GLU A 26 10.85 6.03 2.60
CA GLU A 26 10.54 7.12 1.68
C GLU A 26 11.27 6.92 0.34
N GLU A 27 10.50 6.93 -0.76
CA GLU A 27 11.04 6.83 -2.11
C GLU A 27 10.24 7.73 -3.06
N ASN A 28 10.89 8.76 -3.63
CA ASN A 28 10.27 9.64 -4.65
C ASN A 28 8.89 10.21 -4.29
N GLY A 29 8.66 10.52 -3.01
CA GLY A 29 7.37 11.03 -2.50
C GLY A 29 6.34 9.95 -2.15
N PHE A 30 6.73 8.67 -2.21
CA PHE A 30 5.97 7.56 -1.69
C PHE A 30 6.47 7.13 -0.31
N THR A 31 5.55 7.15 0.67
CA THR A 31 5.81 6.66 2.02
C THR A 31 5.40 5.19 2.20
N ASN A 32 6.37 4.32 2.50
CA ASN A 32 6.18 2.98 3.02
C ASN A 32 6.24 2.98 4.56
N ARG A 33 5.07 3.08 5.21
CA ARG A 33 4.95 3.12 6.67
C ARG A 33 5.32 1.81 7.40
N LEU A 34 5.60 0.74 6.66
CA LEU A 34 5.91 -0.56 7.22
C LEU A 34 7.39 -0.94 7.21
N ASN A 35 8.25 -0.13 6.58
CA ASN A 35 9.69 -0.30 6.74
C ASN A 35 10.08 -0.16 8.23
N GLY A 36 10.80 -1.15 8.77
CA GLY A 36 11.21 -1.17 10.19
C GLY A 36 10.10 -1.54 11.17
N LYS A 37 8.92 -1.95 10.70
CA LYS A 37 7.82 -2.41 11.55
C LYS A 37 7.90 -3.91 11.80
N THR A 38 7.37 -4.33 12.94
CA THR A 38 7.26 -5.75 13.29
C THR A 38 6.19 -6.45 12.45
N TYR A 39 6.26 -7.77 12.39
CA TYR A 39 5.27 -8.57 11.68
C TYR A 39 3.85 -8.42 12.26
N ASP A 40 3.71 -8.27 13.57
CA ASP A 40 2.40 -8.04 14.20
C ASP A 40 1.82 -6.66 13.83
N GLU A 41 2.67 -5.62 13.76
CA GLU A 41 2.27 -4.31 13.26
C GLU A 41 1.86 -4.38 11.78
N PHE A 42 2.52 -5.20 10.97
CA PHE A 42 2.10 -5.48 9.59
C PHE A 42 0.71 -6.12 9.53
N LYS A 43 0.43 -7.15 10.34
CA LYS A 43 -0.90 -7.79 10.37
C LYS A 43 -2.00 -6.81 10.82
N ALA A 44 -1.72 -5.97 11.80
CA ALA A 44 -2.64 -4.91 12.21
C ALA A 44 -2.86 -3.88 11.09
N TRP A 45 -1.81 -3.53 10.35
CA TRP A 45 -1.88 -2.59 9.24
C TRP A 45 -2.67 -3.15 8.04
N LEU A 46 -2.62 -4.45 7.76
CA LEU A 46 -3.46 -5.07 6.72
C LEU A 46 -4.95 -4.84 7.00
N ILE A 47 -5.38 -5.07 8.25
CA ILE A 47 -6.77 -4.86 8.68
C ILE A 47 -7.17 -3.39 8.51
N ARG A 48 -6.32 -2.46 8.98
CA ARG A 48 -6.58 -1.02 8.85
C ARG A 48 -6.65 -0.60 7.37
N SER A 49 -5.78 -1.12 6.53
CA SER A 49 -5.71 -0.77 5.11
C SER A 49 -6.90 -1.32 4.32
N ASP A 50 -7.36 -2.53 4.64
CA ASP A 50 -8.59 -3.07 4.05
C ASP A 50 -9.82 -2.25 4.45
N ASN A 51 -9.95 -1.89 5.73
CA ASN A 51 -11.00 -1.00 6.22
C ASN A 51 -11.01 0.35 5.49
N ILE A 52 -9.85 0.99 5.35
CA ILE A 52 -9.69 2.23 4.57
C ILE A 52 -10.14 2.03 3.12
N SER A 53 -9.82 0.89 2.50
CA SER A 53 -10.24 0.60 1.12
C SER A 53 -11.76 0.48 0.99
N ASN A 54 -12.44 0.06 2.05
CA ASN A 54 -13.90 -0.05 2.15
C ASN A 54 -14.57 1.22 2.71
N GLY A 55 -13.80 2.30 2.94
CA GLY A 55 -14.32 3.56 3.48
C GLY A 55 -14.62 3.55 4.98
N ILE A 56 -14.12 2.55 5.72
CA ILE A 56 -14.35 2.38 7.15
C ILE A 56 -13.20 3.02 7.93
N GLY A 57 -13.54 3.87 8.92
CA GLY A 57 -12.54 4.51 9.79
C GLY A 57 -11.69 5.56 9.10
N LEU A 58 -12.21 6.21 8.06
CA LEU A 58 -11.59 7.35 7.41
C LEU A 58 -11.68 8.59 8.30
N GLU A 59 -10.60 9.37 8.35
CA GLU A 59 -10.63 10.75 8.86
C GLU A 59 -11.25 11.68 7.80
N ASP A 60 -11.72 12.86 8.22
CA ASP A 60 -12.44 13.81 7.34
C ASP A 60 -11.67 14.21 6.06
N TRP A 61 -10.33 14.21 6.12
CA TRP A 61 -9.48 14.55 4.99
C TRP A 61 -9.18 13.36 4.07
N MET A 62 -9.49 12.13 4.50
CA MET A 62 -9.20 10.91 3.76
C MET A 62 -10.31 10.55 2.76
N VAL A 63 -9.91 9.79 1.74
CA VAL A 63 -10.81 9.09 0.82
C VAL A 63 -10.42 7.62 0.79
N PRO A 64 -11.31 6.70 0.39
CA PRO A 64 -10.96 5.29 0.24
C PRO A 64 -9.74 5.10 -0.66
N GLN A 65 -8.82 4.26 -0.19
CA GLN A 65 -7.56 3.98 -0.87
C GLN A 65 -7.33 2.47 -0.86
N THR A 66 -7.11 1.91 -2.05
CA THR A 66 -6.80 0.50 -2.23
C THR A 66 -5.30 0.30 -2.35
N THR A 67 -4.74 -0.65 -1.59
CA THR A 67 -3.34 -1.07 -1.74
C THR A 67 -3.26 -2.26 -2.68
N TYR A 68 -2.26 -2.26 -3.55
CA TYR A 68 -1.93 -3.34 -4.48
C TYR A 68 -0.48 -3.75 -4.33
N TRP A 69 -0.20 -5.01 -4.64
CA TRP A 69 1.13 -5.60 -4.76
C TRP A 69 1.40 -5.88 -6.23
N LEU A 70 2.56 -5.44 -6.72
CA LEU A 70 3.06 -5.84 -8.03
C LEU A 70 3.81 -7.16 -7.88
N TYR A 71 3.38 -8.17 -8.64
CA TYR A 71 4.07 -9.45 -8.75
C TYR A 71 4.70 -9.59 -10.13
N VAL A 72 5.94 -10.10 -10.17
CA VAL A 72 6.64 -10.49 -11.41
C VAL A 72 7.10 -11.93 -11.25
N ASP A 73 6.66 -12.79 -12.17
CA ASP A 73 6.98 -14.23 -12.20
C ASP A 73 6.74 -14.93 -10.84
N GLY A 74 5.67 -14.52 -10.14
CA GLY A 74 5.22 -15.09 -8.87
C GLY A 74 5.86 -14.48 -7.61
N LEU A 75 6.78 -13.52 -7.76
CA LEU A 75 7.45 -12.83 -6.65
C LEU A 75 6.89 -11.42 -6.46
N PRO A 76 6.64 -10.97 -5.21
CA PRO A 76 6.27 -9.59 -4.95
C PRO A 76 7.48 -8.67 -5.12
N VAL A 77 7.33 -7.64 -5.94
CA VAL A 77 8.40 -6.70 -6.33
C VAL A 77 8.02 -5.23 -6.17
N GLY A 78 6.80 -4.93 -5.73
CA GLY A 78 6.43 -3.54 -5.48
C GLY A 78 5.08 -3.40 -4.80
N MET A 79 4.81 -2.18 -4.34
CA MET A 79 3.54 -1.80 -3.75
C MET A 79 2.98 -0.56 -4.43
N GLY A 80 1.65 -0.49 -4.55
CA GLY A 80 0.93 0.66 -5.09
C GLY A 80 -0.25 1.02 -4.21
N LYS A 81 -0.59 2.30 -4.17
CA LYS A 81 -1.79 2.84 -3.52
C LYS A 81 -2.60 3.59 -4.55
N LEU A 82 -3.88 3.28 -4.66
CA LEU A 82 -4.83 3.89 -5.57
C LEU A 82 -6.00 4.49 -4.80
N ARG A 83 -6.24 5.79 -5.00
CA ARG A 83 -7.48 6.46 -4.61
C ARG A 83 -8.37 6.56 -5.84
N HIS A 84 -9.60 6.06 -5.72
CA HIS A 84 -10.56 6.03 -6.84
C HIS A 84 -11.14 7.42 -7.16
N TYR A 85 -11.03 8.35 -6.22
CA TYR A 85 -11.37 9.76 -6.38
C TYR A 85 -10.51 10.61 -5.44
N LEU A 86 -10.54 11.92 -5.62
CA LEU A 86 -9.90 12.90 -4.73
C LEU A 86 -10.94 13.88 -4.21
N ASN A 87 -10.74 14.36 -2.97
CA ASN A 87 -11.47 15.50 -2.43
C ASN A 87 -10.71 16.81 -2.74
N ASP A 88 -11.31 17.95 -2.45
CA ASP A 88 -10.74 19.28 -2.78
C ASP A 88 -9.33 19.48 -2.21
N LYS A 89 -9.07 18.96 -1.00
CA LYS A 89 -7.73 19.03 -0.39
C LYS A 89 -6.71 18.18 -1.14
N LEU A 90 -7.07 16.93 -1.47
CA LEU A 90 -6.20 16.00 -2.17
C LEU A 90 -5.97 16.36 -3.65
N LEU A 91 -6.83 17.19 -4.26
CA LEU A 91 -6.59 17.77 -5.58
C LEU A 91 -5.44 18.79 -5.59
N ILE A 92 -5.13 19.39 -4.43
CA ILE A 92 -4.09 20.42 -4.30
C ILE A 92 -2.79 19.80 -3.77
N GLU A 93 -2.89 18.99 -2.71
CA GLU A 93 -1.73 18.49 -1.94
C GLU A 93 -1.39 17.02 -2.23
N GLY A 94 -2.21 16.31 -3.01
CA GLY A 94 -2.14 14.87 -3.15
C GLY A 94 -2.14 14.39 -4.59
N GLY A 95 -2.46 13.11 -4.75
CA GLY A 95 -2.57 12.45 -6.04
C GLY A 95 -3.39 11.16 -5.91
N SER A 96 -3.78 10.61 -7.05
CA SER A 96 -4.58 9.38 -7.10
C SER A 96 -3.74 8.12 -6.97
N VAL A 97 -2.47 8.15 -7.41
CA VAL A 97 -1.61 6.96 -7.51
C VAL A 97 -0.25 7.25 -6.91
N GLY A 98 0.27 6.32 -6.13
CA GLY A 98 1.67 6.28 -5.71
C GLY A 98 2.15 4.84 -5.63
N TYR A 99 3.43 4.61 -5.90
CA TYR A 99 4.02 3.28 -5.86
C TYR A 99 5.48 3.32 -5.42
N ALA A 100 6.00 2.17 -5.00
CA ALA A 100 7.41 1.92 -4.74
C ALA A 100 7.78 0.52 -5.27
N ILE A 101 9.00 0.39 -5.76
CA ILE A 101 9.53 -0.85 -6.34
C ILE A 101 10.68 -1.33 -5.45
N ARG A 102 10.70 -2.63 -5.19
CA ARG A 102 11.79 -3.29 -4.46
C ARG A 102 13.14 -2.99 -5.17
N PRO A 103 14.18 -2.52 -4.43
CA PRO A 103 15.48 -2.18 -5.01
C PRO A 103 16.18 -3.31 -5.78
#